data_AF-A0ABD1WQL2-F1
#
_entry.id   AF-A0ABD1WQL2-F1
#
_cell.length_a   1.000
_cell.length_b   1.000
_cell.length_c   1.000
_cell.angle_alpha   90.00
_cell.angle_beta   90.00
_cell.angle_gamma   90.00
#
_symmetry.space_group_name_H-M   'P 1'
#
loop_
_entity.id
_entity.type
_entity.pdbx_description
1 polymer ?
#
loop_
_entity_poly.entity_id
_entity_poly.type
_entity_poly.pdbx_seq_one_letter_code
_entity_poly.pdbx_strand_id
1 'polypeptide(L)'
;MDEFLILASDGLWDVVSNDFACQVAKRCLDGQLRRRSQVNMNIENIGEVRFDETLRRSRAAEAAAVLAELAIARGSRDNISVIVVELRKKTCTTSGHIRNSSR
;
A
#
# COMPACT_ATOMS: atom_id res chain seq x y z
N MET A 1 -11.70 12.90 3.14
CA MET A 1 -11.87 11.56 3.75
C MET A 1 -10.58 10.83 3.54
N ASP A 2 -10.07 10.23 4.61
CA ASP A 2 -8.79 9.55 4.66
C ASP A 2 -8.77 8.31 3.77
N GLU A 3 -7.68 8.14 3.04
CA GLU A 3 -7.51 7.09 2.03
C GLU A 3 -6.58 5.98 2.54
N PHE A 4 -5.62 6.34 3.38
CA PHE A 4 -4.67 5.43 4.00
C PHE A 4 -4.08 6.04 5.26
N LEU A 5 -3.45 5.19 6.07
CA LEU A 5 -2.61 5.55 7.21
C LEU A 5 -1.22 4.96 7.00
N ILE A 6 -0.18 5.75 7.26
CA ILE A 6 1.22 5.30 7.28
C ILE A 6 1.70 5.35 8.74
N LEU A 7 2.20 4.23 9.23
CA LEU A 7 2.95 4.15 10.48
C LEU A 7 4.36 3.67 10.14
N ALA A 8 5.38 4.38 10.61
CA ALA A 8 6.77 3.99 10.37
C ALA A 8 7.69 4.44 11.49
N SER A 9 8.86 3.80 11.58
CA SER A 9 9.95 4.26 12.45
C SER A 9 10.56 5.57 11.95
N ASP A 10 11.26 6.26 12.85
CA ASP A 10 12.09 7.44 12.58
C ASP A 10 13.07 7.23 11.42
N GLY A 11 13.62 6.02 11.27
CA GLY A 11 14.44 5.65 10.12
C GLY A 11 13.82 5.95 8.74
N LEU A 12 12.48 5.98 8.61
CA LEU A 12 11.81 6.48 7.40
C LEU A 12 11.71 8.01 7.41
N TRP A 13 11.17 8.57 8.48
CA TRP A 13 10.77 9.98 8.57
C TRP A 13 11.95 10.96 8.62
N ASP A 14 13.13 10.51 9.05
CA ASP A 14 14.36 11.30 9.06
C ASP A 14 14.83 11.69 7.64
N VAL A 15 14.49 10.86 6.65
CA VAL A 15 14.94 11.03 5.25
C VAL A 15 13.79 11.25 4.26
N VAL A 16 12.56 10.97 4.68
CA VAL A 16 11.34 11.15 3.87
C VAL A 16 10.35 12.07 4.59
N SER A 17 9.90 13.12 3.90
CA SER A 17 8.85 14.00 4.43
C SER A 17 7.46 13.35 4.35
N ASN A 18 6.56 13.78 5.25
CA ASN A 18 5.16 13.34 5.30
C ASN A 18 4.45 13.49 3.94
N ASP A 19 4.63 14.63 3.26
CA ASP A 19 4.01 14.88 1.96
C ASP A 19 4.50 13.93 0.87
N PHE A 20 5.80 13.64 0.87
CA PHE A 20 6.40 12.71 -0.08
C PHE A 20 5.94 11.28 0.17
N ALA A 21 5.89 10.86 1.44
CA ALA A 21 5.37 9.54 1.81
C ALA A 21 3.91 9.37 1.38
N CYS A 22 3.08 10.38 1.60
CA CYS A 22 1.69 10.40 1.15
C CYS A 22 1.58 10.28 -0.37
N GLN A 23 2.42 10.99 -1.13
CA GLN A 23 2.40 10.93 -2.59
C GLN A 23 2.75 9.53 -3.12
N VAL A 24 3.76 8.89 -2.54
CA VAL A 24 4.17 7.52 -2.90
C VAL A 24 3.05 6.53 -2.58
N ALA A 25 2.51 6.59 -1.36
CA ALA A 25 1.42 5.70 -0.95
C ALA A 25 0.18 5.83 -1.85
N LYS A 26 -0.23 7.06 -2.20
CA LYS A 26 -1.33 7.30 -3.15
C LYS A 26 -1.07 6.67 -4.52
N ARG A 27 0.13 6.87 -5.09
CA ARG A 27 0.46 6.32 -6.42
C ARG A 27 0.43 4.80 -6.46
N CYS A 28 0.85 4.16 -5.38
CA CYS A 28 0.77 2.70 -5.22
C CYS A 28 -0.69 2.24 -5.03
N LEU A 29 -1.45 2.91 -4.17
CA LEU A 29 -2.87 2.61 -3.88
C LEU A 29 -3.81 2.88 -5.05
N ASP A 30 -3.51 3.84 -5.92
CA ASP A 30 -4.26 4.08 -7.16
C ASP A 30 -3.92 3.06 -8.26
N GLY A 31 -2.91 2.21 -8.05
CA GLY A 31 -2.43 1.28 -9.07
C GLY A 31 -1.70 1.96 -10.22
N GLN A 32 -1.35 3.24 -10.10
CA GLN A 32 -0.64 4.00 -11.14
C GLN A 32 0.80 3.51 -11.34
N LEU A 33 1.40 2.89 -10.32
CA LEU A 33 2.73 2.26 -10.42
C LEU A 33 2.73 0.98 -11.28
N ARG A 34 1.56 0.34 -11.48
CA ARG A 34 1.45 -0.94 -12.20
C ARG A 34 1.65 -0.87 -13.71
N ARG A 35 1.68 0.34 -14.29
CA ARG A 35 1.95 0.49 -15.74
C ARG A 35 3.42 0.35 -16.12
N ARG A 36 4.36 0.22 -15.17
CA ARG A 36 5.80 0.07 -15.46
C ARG A 36 6.43 -1.27 -15.10
N SER A 37 5.85 -2.08 -14.21
CA SER A 37 6.42 -3.37 -13.80
C SER A 37 5.50 -4.55 -14.15
N GLN A 38 5.39 -4.86 -15.43
CA GLN A 38 5.34 -6.25 -15.86
C GLN A 38 6.78 -6.70 -16.10
N VAL A 39 7.51 -7.02 -15.03
CA VAL A 39 8.74 -7.80 -15.15
C VAL A 39 8.49 -9.12 -14.44
N ASN A 40 8.57 -10.16 -15.25
CA ASN A 40 8.47 -11.57 -14.94
C ASN A 40 9.53 -11.94 -13.90
N MET A 41 9.13 -12.41 -12.72
CA MET A 41 10.05 -13.02 -11.76
C MET A 41 9.65 -14.50 -11.62
N ASN A 42 10.17 -15.32 -12.53
CA ASN A 42 10.35 -16.75 -12.28
C ASN A 42 11.71 -16.87 -11.60
N ILE A 43 11.75 -17.13 -10.29
CA ILE A 43 12.98 -17.59 -9.65
C ILE A 43 12.66 -18.88 -8.91
N GLU A 44 13.29 -19.93 -9.38
CA GLU A 44 13.17 -21.31 -8.95
C GLU A 44 14.35 -21.61 -8.02
N ASN A 45 14.06 -22.23 -6.87
CA ASN A 45 14.97 -23.00 -6.00
C ASN A 45 16.16 -22.29 -5.31
N ILE A 46 15.94 -21.75 -4.11
CA ILE A 46 16.83 -21.92 -2.94
C ILE A 46 16.10 -21.59 -1.62
N GLY A 47 15.96 -22.57 -0.72
CA GLY A 47 15.90 -22.38 0.74
C GLY A 47 14.71 -21.63 1.35
N GLU A 48 13.62 -22.35 1.57
CA GLU A 48 12.65 -22.24 2.69
C GLU A 48 12.62 -20.93 3.53
N VAL A 49 11.94 -19.91 3.01
CA VAL A 49 10.98 -19.09 3.76
C VAL A 49 9.75 -18.94 2.87
N ARG A 50 8.64 -19.57 3.22
CA ARG A 50 7.35 -19.42 2.52
C ARG A 50 6.78 -18.02 2.79
N PHE A 51 7.38 -17.02 2.17
CA PHE A 51 6.85 -15.66 2.01
C PHE A 51 6.06 -15.51 0.69
N ASP A 52 5.71 -16.64 0.07
CA ASP A 52 5.16 -16.72 -1.27
C ASP A 52 3.99 -17.71 -1.29
N GLU A 53 2.76 -17.18 -1.13
CA GLU A 53 1.52 -17.69 -1.78
C GLU A 53 0.23 -16.93 -1.38
N THR A 54 0.25 -15.98 -0.43
CA THR A 54 -0.95 -15.20 -0.04
C THR A 54 -0.86 -13.69 -0.28
N LEU A 55 0.26 -13.18 -0.78
CA LEU A 55 0.38 -11.80 -1.22
C LEU A 55 -0.29 -11.64 -2.60
N ARG A 56 -1.64 -11.69 -2.64
CA ARG A 56 -2.37 -10.90 -3.62
C ARG A 56 -1.75 -9.51 -3.57
N ARG A 57 -1.00 -9.10 -4.61
CA ARG A 57 -0.23 -7.84 -4.70
C ARG A 57 -0.99 -6.69 -4.03
N SER A 58 -0.77 -6.55 -2.73
CA SER A 58 -1.54 -5.63 -1.91
C SER A 58 -0.95 -4.28 -2.20
N ARG A 59 -1.76 -3.35 -2.71
CA ARG A 59 -1.27 -2.02 -3.06
C ARG A 59 -0.66 -1.31 -1.85
N ALA A 60 -1.17 -1.61 -0.65
CA ALA A 60 -0.59 -1.17 0.61
C ALA A 60 0.78 -1.81 0.89
N ALA A 61 0.96 -3.11 0.63
CA ALA A 61 2.26 -3.77 0.75
C ALA A 61 3.28 -3.21 -0.26
N GLU A 62 2.85 -2.94 -1.49
CA GLU A 62 3.65 -2.28 -2.54
C GLU A 62 4.08 -0.87 -2.09
N ALA A 63 3.16 -0.09 -1.52
CA ALA A 63 3.46 1.22 -0.95
C ALA A 63 4.50 1.14 0.18
N ALA A 64 4.32 0.20 1.12
CA ALA A 64 5.24 0.02 2.25
C ALA A 64 6.66 -0.35 1.79
N ALA A 65 6.77 -1.25 0.80
CA ALA A 65 8.05 -1.65 0.23
C ALA A 65 8.77 -0.48 -0.45
N VAL A 66 8.06 0.28 -1.30
CA VAL A 66 8.65 1.44 -2.00
C VAL A 66 9.11 2.52 -1.00
N LEU A 67 8.35 2.76 0.07
CA LEU A 67 8.76 3.71 1.11
C LEU A 67 10.02 3.26 1.85
N ALA A 68 10.13 1.97 2.20
CA ALA A 68 11.32 1.42 2.83
C ALA A 68 12.54 1.51 1.90
N GLU A 69 12.39 1.13 0.62
CA GLU A 69 13.45 1.25 -0.39
C GLU A 69 13.90 2.70 -0.58
N LEU A 70 12.95 3.65 -0.58
CA LEU A 70 13.27 5.08 -0.70
C LEU A 70 14.08 5.59 0.50
N ALA A 71 13.78 5.16 1.72
CA ALA A 71 14.59 5.55 2.88
C ALA A 71 16.00 4.96 2.84
N ILE A 72 16.14 3.70 2.41
CA ILE A 72 17.46 3.08 2.19
C ILE A 72 18.24 3.86 1.12
N ALA A 73 17.63 4.15 -0.02
CA ALA A 73 18.26 4.88 -1.11
C ALA A 73 18.65 6.32 -0.74
N ARG A 74 17.96 6.92 0.23
CA ARG A 74 18.28 8.26 0.78
C ARG A 74 19.31 8.22 1.90
N GLY A 75 19.83 7.05 2.25
CA GLY A 75 20.94 6.89 3.19
C GLY A 75 20.51 6.81 4.65
N SER A 76 19.29 6.37 4.94
CA SER A 76 18.88 6.07 6.31
C SER A 76 19.79 4.98 6.90
N ARG A 77 20.20 5.18 8.15
CA ARG A 77 21.11 4.29 8.91
C ARG A 77 20.43 3.62 10.10
N ASP A 78 19.14 3.85 10.27
CA ASP A 78 18.36 3.30 11.38
C ASP A 78 17.52 2.09 10.94
N ASN A 79 16.84 1.45 11.88
CA ASN A 79 15.84 0.44 11.60
C ASN A 79 14.65 1.06 10.86
N ILE A 80 14.34 0.51 9.69
CA ILE A 80 13.23 0.96 8.86
C ILE A 80 12.11 -0.07 8.98
N SER A 81 11.01 0.33 9.62
CA SER A 81 9.76 -0.43 9.67
C SER A 81 8.65 0.45 9.14
N VAL A 82 7.81 -0.08 8.24
CA VAL A 82 6.72 0.67 7.59
C VAL A 82 5.47 -0.20 7.51
N ILE A 83 4.34 0.35 7.96
CA ILE A 83 3.02 -0.23 7.88
C ILE A 83 2.12 0.75 7.13
N VAL A 84 1.50 0.28 6.05
CA VAL A 84 0.49 1.04 5.29
C VAL A 84 -0.85 0.35 5.45
N VAL A 85 -1.86 1.12 5.87
CA VAL A 85 -3.24 0.64 6.04
C VAL A 85 -4.12 1.36 5.03
N GLU A 86 -4.75 0.61 4.12
CA GLU A 86 -5.74 1.15 3.18
C GLU A 86 -7.10 1.35 3.88
N LEU A 87 -7.66 2.56 3.78
CA LEU A 87 -8.93 2.90 4.43
C LEU A 87 -10.09 2.83 3.42
N ARG A 88 -10.95 1.83 3.58
CA ARG A 88 -12.13 1.66 2.71
C ARG A 88 -13.28 2.53 3.19
N LYS A 89 -13.81 3.38 2.31
CA LYS A 89 -15.06 4.10 2.57
C LYS A 89 -16.22 3.12 2.63
N LYS A 90 -17.02 3.19 3.69
CA LYS A 90 -18.34 2.54 3.71
C LYS A 90 -19.23 3.31 2.73
N THR A 91 -19.52 2.72 1.57
CA THR A 91 -20.59 3.21 0.72
C THR A 91 -21.89 2.90 1.43
N CYS A 92 -22.52 3.88 2.08
CA CYS A 92 -23.91 3.74 2.49
C CYS A 92 -24.74 3.63 1.21
N THR A 93 -25.06 2.40 0.81
CA THR A 93 -26.09 2.16 -0.19
C THR A 93 -27.41 2.53 0.47
N THR A 94 -27.91 3.73 0.16
CA THR A 94 -29.28 4.13 0.50
C THR A 94 -30.20 3.21 -0.29
N SER A 95 -30.61 2.08 0.32
CA SER A 95 -31.55 1.15 -0.28
C SER A 95 -32.89 1.90 -0.41
N GLY A 96 -33.23 2.25 -1.64
CA GLY A 96 -34.41 3.02 -1.99
C GLY A 96 -35.68 2.31 -1.54
N HIS A 97 -36.52 3.09 -0.85
CA HIS A 97 -37.93 2.87 -0.55
C HIS A 97 -38.65 1.80 -1.38
N ILE A 98 -39.17 0.78 -0.68
CA ILE A 98 -40.27 -0.06 -1.17
C ILE A 98 -41.51 0.86 -1.29
N ARG A 99 -41.91 1.22 -2.51
CA ARG A 99 -43.28 1.68 -2.76
C ARG A 99 -44.13 0.47 -3.10
N ASN A 100 -44.84 -0.02 -2.09
CA ASN A 100 -46.06 -0.79 -2.30
C ASN A 100 -47.02 0.06 -3.13
N SER A 101 -47.47 -0.46 -4.26
CA SER A 101 -48.74 -0.01 -4.85
C SER A 101 -49.72 -1.16 -4.68
N SER A 102 -50.66 -0.96 -3.77
CA SER A 102 -51.81 -1.82 -3.55
C SER A 102 -52.97 -1.36 -4.45
N ARG A 103 -53.79 -2.34 -4.85
CA ARG A 103 -55.12 -2.26 -5.49
C ARG A 103 -55.16 -2.15 -7.01
#